data_AF-C5LZR7-F1
#
_entry.id   AF-C5LZR7-F1
#
_cell.length_a   1.000
_cell.length_b   1.000
_cell.length_c   1.000
_cell.angle_alpha   90.00
_cell.angle_beta   90.00
_cell.angle_gamma   90.00
#
_symmetry.space_group_name_H-M   'P 1'
#
loop_
_entity.id
_entity.type
_entity.pdbx_description
1 polymer ?
#
loop_
_entity_poly.entity_id
_entity_poly.type
_entity_poly.pdbx_seq_one_letter_code
_entity_poly.pdbx_strand_id
1 'polypeptide(L)'
;ILFILTTLTFLVTALSDPGVVPPLEVCAFASIPSFYQIVSYALYVNTVLDLDTARDFSTGHDVRFCTTCKIYRLEGWSHCSECGYCIRGFDHHCAVVNNCIGLRNRRAFV
;
A
#
# COMPACT_ATOMS: atom_id res chain seq x y z
N ILE A 1 -21.22 -24.94 10.13
CA ILE A 1 -19.77 -24.74 10.33
C ILE A 1 -19.14 -24.08 9.11
N LEU A 2 -19.14 -24.70 7.93
CA LEU A 2 -18.56 -24.11 6.70
C LEU A 2 -19.18 -22.75 6.34
N PHE A 3 -20.51 -22.62 6.39
CA PHE A 3 -21.19 -21.35 6.14
C PHE A 3 -20.69 -20.22 7.03
N ILE A 4 -20.52 -20.49 8.33
CA ILE A 4 -20.03 -19.51 9.30
C ILE A 4 -18.60 -19.10 8.96
N LEU A 5 -17.72 -20.07 8.70
CA LEU A 5 -16.32 -19.81 8.32
C LEU A 5 -16.24 -18.97 7.04
N THR A 6 -16.99 -19.32 5.99
CA THR A 6 -17.00 -18.57 4.73
C THR A 6 -17.56 -17.17 4.90
N THR A 7 -18.61 -16.98 5.71
CA THR A 7 -19.14 -15.64 5.99
C THR A 7 -18.14 -14.80 6.79
N LEU A 8 -17.41 -15.41 7.72
CA LEU A 8 -16.41 -14.71 8.51
C LEU A 8 -15.21 -14.30 7.66
N THR A 9 -14.66 -15.18 6.82
CA THR A 9 -13.53 -14.85 5.95
C THR A 9 -13.90 -13.81 4.89
N PHE A 10 -15.12 -13.88 4.35
CA PHE A 10 -15.65 -12.85 3.47
C PHE A 10 -15.71 -11.49 4.17
N LEU A 11 -16.32 -11.42 5.37
CA LEU A 11 -16.42 -10.17 6.13
C LEU A 11 -15.04 -9.63 6.53
N VAL A 12 -14.12 -10.49 6.95
CA VAL A 12 -12.75 -10.08 7.27
C VAL A 12 -12.09 -9.49 6.03
N THR A 13 -12.20 -10.13 4.86
CA THR A 13 -11.59 -9.60 3.63
C THR A 13 -12.23 -8.28 3.19
N ALA A 14 -13.56 -8.18 3.26
CA ALA A 14 -14.33 -6.99 2.87
C ALA A 14 -14.04 -5.78 3.76
N LEU A 15 -13.83 -5.99 5.05
CA LEU A 15 -13.72 -4.91 6.03
C LEU A 15 -12.27 -4.61 6.46
N SER A 16 -11.31 -5.47 6.13
CA SER A 16 -9.90 -5.25 6.49
C SER A 16 -9.22 -4.26 5.56
N ASP A 17 -8.26 -3.52 6.11
CA ASP A 17 -7.31 -2.76 5.32
C ASP A 17 -6.50 -3.71 4.42
N PRO A 18 -6.53 -3.55 3.08
CA PRO A 18 -5.71 -4.35 2.17
C PRO A 18 -4.22 -4.02 2.27
N GLY A 19 -3.85 -2.92 2.93
CA GLY A 19 -2.50 -2.37 2.97
C GLY A 19 -2.44 -1.04 2.23
N VAL A 20 -3.43 -0.17 2.45
CA VAL A 20 -3.45 1.20 1.91
C VAL A 20 -2.18 1.94 2.36
N VAL A 21 -1.49 2.53 1.40
CA VAL A 21 -0.38 3.45 1.67
C VAL A 21 -0.96 4.85 1.78
N PRO A 22 -0.88 5.49 2.96
CA PRO A 22 -1.38 6.84 3.10
C PRO A 22 -0.66 7.77 2.11
N PRO A 23 -1.38 8.69 1.45
CA PRO A 23 -0.74 9.75 0.69
C PRO A 23 0.19 10.53 1.64
N LEU A 24 1.30 11.03 1.10
CA LEU A 24 2.20 11.94 1.82
C LEU A 24 1.51 13.30 2.01
N GLU A 25 0.43 13.35 2.77
CA GLU A 25 -0.04 14.61 3.33
C GLU A 25 0.95 15.00 4.42
N VAL A 26 1.90 15.88 4.08
CA VAL A 26 2.06 17.21 4.69
C VAL A 26 3.01 17.99 3.76
N CYS A 27 2.76 19.28 3.60
CA CYS A 27 3.56 20.33 2.95
C CYS A 27 5.10 20.32 3.24
N ALA A 28 5.59 19.40 4.07
CA ALA A 28 6.99 19.21 4.43
C ALA A 28 7.85 18.64 3.29
N PHE A 29 7.29 17.83 2.37
CA PHE A 29 8.05 17.30 1.21
C PHE A 29 7.95 18.18 -0.03
N ALA A 30 6.81 18.82 -0.23
CA ALA A 30 6.58 19.71 -1.38
C ALA A 30 7.46 20.97 -1.34
N SER A 31 7.91 21.36 -0.14
CA SER A 31 8.87 22.44 0.08
C SER A 31 10.34 22.00 -0.10
N ILE A 32 10.59 20.70 -0.33
CA ILE A 32 11.93 20.15 -0.55
C ILE A 32 12.23 20.10 -2.07
N PRO A 33 13.41 20.59 -2.53
CA PRO A 33 13.86 20.41 -3.90
C PRO A 33 13.82 18.95 -4.36
N SER A 34 13.52 18.70 -5.65
CA SER A 34 13.27 17.33 -6.16
C SER A 34 14.39 16.34 -5.84
N PHE A 35 15.65 16.80 -5.81
CA PHE A 35 16.81 15.94 -5.53
C PHE A 35 16.78 15.34 -4.12
N TYR A 36 16.22 16.03 -3.13
CA TYR A 36 16.15 15.56 -1.74
C TYR A 36 14.87 14.77 -1.44
N GLN A 37 13.91 14.69 -2.38
CA GLN A 37 12.64 13.98 -2.16
C GLN A 37 12.84 12.49 -1.90
N ILE A 38 13.79 11.84 -2.59
CA ILE A 38 14.09 10.41 -2.42
C ILE A 38 14.71 10.15 -1.03
N VAL A 39 15.62 11.02 -0.58
CA VAL A 39 16.27 10.90 0.74
C VAL A 39 15.26 11.10 1.87
N SER A 40 14.41 12.12 1.74
CA SER A 40 13.33 12.37 2.69
C SER A 40 12.34 11.19 2.69
N TYR A 41 12.05 10.60 1.53
CA TYR A 41 11.15 9.45 1.42
C TYR A 41 11.77 8.21 2.06
N ALA A 42 13.07 7.97 1.84
CA ALA A 42 13.82 6.93 2.52
C ALA A 42 13.70 7.09 4.04
N LEU A 43 13.92 8.29 4.56
CA LEU A 43 13.81 8.55 6.01
C LEU A 43 12.39 8.31 6.52
N TYR A 44 11.37 8.78 5.79
CA TYR A 44 9.96 8.51 6.11
C TYR A 44 9.66 7.01 6.13
N VAL A 45 10.15 6.27 5.14
CA VAL A 45 10.00 4.81 5.09
C VAL A 45 10.67 4.15 6.30
N ASN A 46 11.86 4.60 6.67
CA ASN A 46 12.61 4.03 7.80
C ASN A 46 12.05 4.41 9.19
N THR A 47 11.19 5.44 9.28
CA THR A 47 10.73 5.99 10.57
C THR A 47 9.22 5.91 10.79
N VAL A 48 8.42 5.86 9.72
CA VAL A 48 6.95 5.90 9.75
C VAL A 48 6.32 4.64 9.14
N LEU A 49 6.99 4.01 8.18
CA LEU A 49 6.58 2.73 7.62
C LEU A 49 7.18 1.55 8.41
N ASP A 50 6.74 0.34 8.10
CA ASP A 50 7.24 -0.88 8.76
C ASP A 50 8.66 -1.26 8.31
N LEU A 51 9.35 -2.03 9.17
CA LEU A 51 10.74 -2.48 8.94
C LEU A 51 10.91 -3.27 7.63
N ASP A 52 9.87 -3.97 7.19
CA ASP A 52 9.91 -4.72 5.94
C ASP A 52 9.93 -3.78 4.73
N THR A 53 9.11 -2.73 4.75
CA THR A 53 9.16 -1.67 3.74
C THR A 53 10.52 -0.95 3.72
N ALA A 54 11.14 -0.74 4.88
CA ALA A 54 12.47 -0.15 4.97
C ALA A 54 13.56 -1.02 4.33
N ARG A 55 13.47 -2.34 4.50
CA ARG A 55 14.37 -3.29 3.82
C ARG A 55 14.19 -3.24 2.31
N ASP A 56 12.96 -3.29 1.82
CA ASP A 56 12.65 -3.24 0.38
C ASP A 56 13.17 -1.95 -0.29
N PHE A 57 13.21 -0.83 0.45
CA PHE A 57 13.83 0.40 -0.05
C PHE A 57 15.37 0.28 -0.10
N SER A 58 15.98 -0.32 0.93
CA SER A 58 17.44 -0.46 1.04
C SER A 58 18.08 -1.44 0.05
N THR A 59 17.33 -2.43 -0.43
CA THR A 59 17.82 -3.44 -1.39
C THR A 59 17.88 -2.95 -2.83
N GLY A 60 17.50 -1.68 -3.09
CA GLY A 60 17.71 -1.04 -4.39
C GLY A 60 16.69 -1.42 -5.46
N HIS A 61 15.48 -1.80 -5.07
CA HIS A 61 14.39 -2.06 -6.02
C HIS A 61 13.95 -0.80 -6.77
N ASP A 62 13.46 -1.01 -8.00
CA ASP A 62 12.95 0.03 -8.87
C ASP A 62 11.78 0.79 -8.21
N VAL A 63 12.01 2.04 -7.82
CA VAL A 63 10.97 2.90 -7.24
C VAL A 63 10.18 3.62 -8.34
N ARG A 64 8.86 3.58 -8.29
CA ARG A 64 7.98 4.24 -9.27
C ARG A 64 7.09 5.28 -8.61
N PHE A 65 7.19 6.54 -9.03
CA PHE A 65 6.31 7.58 -8.51
C PHE A 65 4.85 7.38 -8.96
N CYS A 66 3.91 7.54 -8.02
CA CYS A 66 2.47 7.61 -8.29
C CYS A 66 2.04 9.08 -8.32
N THR A 67 1.55 9.53 -9.48
CA THR A 67 1.13 10.93 -9.66
C THR A 67 -0.18 11.26 -8.95
N THR A 68 -1.05 10.29 -8.70
CA THR A 68 -2.32 10.46 -7.99
C THR A 68 -2.09 10.60 -6.49
N CYS A 69 -1.45 9.59 -5.86
CA CYS A 69 -1.22 9.56 -4.42
C CYS A 69 0.00 10.36 -3.95
N LYS A 70 0.85 10.83 -4.89
CA LYS A 70 2.09 11.58 -4.64
C LYS A 70 3.10 10.82 -3.76
N ILE A 71 3.27 9.53 -4.00
CA ILE A 71 4.21 8.67 -3.27
C ILE A 71 5.14 7.90 -4.21
N TYR A 72 6.32 7.51 -3.73
CA TYR A 72 7.17 6.55 -4.43
C TYR A 72 6.72 5.12 -4.09
N ARG A 73 6.36 4.35 -5.11
CA ARG A 73 5.95 2.95 -4.96
C ARG A 73 7.19 2.06 -4.99
N LEU A 74 7.30 1.15 -4.03
CA LEU A 74 8.25 0.06 -4.06
C LEU A 74 7.76 -1.06 -5.00
N GLU A 75 8.60 -2.07 -5.19
CA GLU A 75 8.18 -3.29 -5.86
C GLU A 75 6.97 -3.92 -5.16
N GLY A 76 6.03 -4.45 -5.95
CA GLY A 76 4.78 -5.02 -5.45
C GLY A 76 3.74 -3.99 -4.98
N TRP A 77 3.99 -2.68 -5.10
CA TRP A 77 3.02 -1.64 -4.77
C TRP A 77 2.36 -1.09 -6.03
N SER A 78 1.03 -1.05 -6.06
CA SER A 78 0.27 -0.53 -7.22
C SER A 78 -0.90 0.35 -6.82
N HIS A 79 -1.21 1.30 -7.69
CA HIS A 79 -2.35 2.19 -7.55
C HIS A 79 -3.60 1.48 -8.08
N CYS A 80 -4.62 1.35 -7.25
CA CYS A 80 -5.93 0.91 -7.68
C CYS A 80 -6.73 2.12 -8.16
N SER A 81 -7.07 2.17 -9.45
CA SER A 81 -7.86 3.26 -10.02
C SER A 81 -9.30 3.28 -9.51
N GLU A 82 -9.85 2.13 -9.10
CA GLU A 82 -11.21 2.02 -8.57
C GLU A 82 -11.32 2.57 -7.15
N CYS A 83 -10.34 2.26 -6.28
CA CYS A 83 -10.32 2.75 -4.90
C CYS A 83 -9.65 4.12 -4.74
N GLY A 84 -8.78 4.53 -5.67
CA GLY A 84 -8.06 5.81 -5.62
C GLY A 84 -6.83 5.83 -4.71
N TYR A 85 -6.36 4.67 -4.24
CA TYR A 85 -5.21 4.56 -3.33
C TYR A 85 -4.16 3.56 -3.83
N CYS A 86 -2.91 3.76 -3.41
CA CYS A 86 -1.85 2.77 -3.57
C CYS A 86 -1.95 1.70 -2.50
N ILE A 87 -1.84 0.44 -2.89
CA ILE A 87 -1.92 -0.72 -2.00
C ILE A 87 -0.58 -1.46 -2.02
N ARG A 88 -0.08 -1.86 -0.85
CA ARG A 88 1.12 -2.70 -0.72
C ARG A 88 0.81 -4.14 -1.03
N GLY A 89 1.70 -4.80 -1.77
CA GLY A 89 1.48 -6.17 -2.23
C GLY A 89 0.16 -6.28 -2.98
N PHE A 90 -0.15 -5.29 -3.82
CA PHE A 90 -1.40 -5.25 -4.56
C PHE A 90 -1.52 -6.47 -5.47
N ASP A 91 -2.66 -7.16 -5.38
CA ASP A 91 -3.01 -8.25 -6.28
C ASP A 91 -4.07 -7.74 -7.29
N HIS A 92 -5.28 -7.45 -6.81
CA HIS A 92 -6.36 -6.92 -7.65
C HIS A 92 -7.41 -6.15 -6.82
N HIS A 93 -8.28 -5.41 -7.52
CA HIS A 93 -9.54 -4.96 -6.93
C HIS A 93 -10.61 -6.03 -7.13
N CYS A 94 -11.21 -6.52 -6.05
CA CYS A 94 -12.24 -7.54 -6.14
C CYS A 94 -13.63 -6.90 -6.01
N ALA A 95 -14.37 -6.84 -7.12
CA ALA A 95 -15.72 -6.27 -7.14
C ALA A 95 -16.72 -7.02 -6.24
N VAL A 96 -16.52 -8.33 -6.01
CA VAL A 96 -17.41 -9.15 -5.17
C VAL A 96 -17.26 -8.80 -3.70
N VAL A 97 -16.02 -8.61 -3.25
CA VAL A 97 -15.69 -8.21 -1.88
C VAL A 97 -15.86 -6.70 -1.70
N ASN A 98 -15.88 -5.95 -2.81
CA ASN A 98 -15.86 -4.50 -2.85
C ASN A 98 -14.68 -3.89 -2.08
N ASN A 99 -13.51 -4.54 -2.20
CA ASN A 99 -12.27 -4.12 -1.56
C ASN A 99 -11.08 -4.55 -2.43
N CYS A 100 -9.94 -3.89 -2.27
CA CYS A 100 -8.70 -4.39 -2.85
C CYS A 100 -8.23 -5.64 -2.13
N ILE A 101 -7.51 -6.51 -2.83
CA ILE A 101 -6.75 -7.61 -2.25
C ILE A 101 -5.29 -7.22 -2.27
N GLY A 102 -4.70 -7.14 -1.08
CA GLY A 102 -3.33 -6.68 -0.86
C GLY A 102 -2.63 -7.48 0.23
N LEU A 103 -1.44 -7.03 0.61
CA LEU A 103 -0.59 -7.73 1.58
C LEU A 103 -1.31 -8.08 2.89
N ARG A 104 -2.16 -7.18 3.40
CA ARG A 104 -2.76 -7.30 4.73
C ARG A 104 -4.05 -8.13 4.79
N ASN A 105 -4.75 -8.32 3.68
CA ASN A 105 -6.01 -9.10 3.65
C ASN A 105 -5.97 -10.34 2.74
N ARG A 106 -4.90 -10.56 1.96
CA ARG A 106 -4.75 -11.74 1.07
C ARG A 106 -4.93 -13.07 1.80
N ARG A 107 -4.49 -13.18 3.06
CA ARG A 107 -4.63 -14.43 3.85
C ARG A 107 -6.08 -14.74 4.22
N ALA A 108 -6.94 -13.75 4.35
CA ALA A 108 -8.36 -13.97 4.64
C ALA A 108 -9.16 -14.23 3.36
N PHE A 109 -8.64 -13.79 2.21
CA PHE A 109 -9.25 -14.00 0.90
C PHE A 109 -9.09 -15.45 0.40
N VAL A 110 -7.96 -16.09 0.71
CA VAL A 110 -7.64 -17.48 0.38
C VAL A 110 -8.17 -18.42 1.47
#